data_AF-A0A534LBS6-F1
#
_entry.id   AF-A0A534LBS6-F1
#
_cell.length_a   1.000
_cell.length_b   1.000
_cell.length_c   1.000
_cell.angle_alpha   90.00
_cell.angle_beta   90.00
_cell.angle_gamma   90.00
#
_symmetry.space_group_name_H-M   'P 1'
#
loop_
_entity.id
_entity.type
_entity.pdbx_description
1 polymer ?
#
loop_
_entity_poly.entity_id
_entity_poly.type
_entity_poly.pdbx_seq_one_letter_code
_entity_poly.pdbx_strand_id
1 'polypeptide(L)'
;MAKAAMLSLPVQPAPASFAAIFDADTRAAIASGLCIQCRGAKLLCGKARCPILVRWDSMMKTAPMIDRIDMDGSSPPGVFVGRFGYPKVYVGPLVPPVHGDTQILDSPEEWIGHPMEDIVHFRSQLVRGMHRVHVQDVDGGGRIVDQTRELALGTSPADVEVGFARKPHGRVVLDDNVQPFGPSAPLSRFDLGTLKVDRNLDRAFSDTDLRAKEAVIDLYERRTPVSKIQRAFSV
;
A
#
# COMPACT_ATOMS: atom_id res chain seq x y z
N MET A 1 -23.15 51.24 13.87
CA MET A 1 -23.40 49.79 14.10
C MET A 1 -22.83 49.03 12.91
N ALA A 2 -21.64 48.43 13.06
CA ALA A 2 -20.95 47.74 11.98
C ALA A 2 -21.49 46.31 11.83
N LYS A 3 -21.94 45.96 10.63
CA LYS A 3 -22.41 44.62 10.25
C LYS A 3 -21.20 43.68 10.15
N ALA A 4 -21.19 42.61 10.94
CA ALA A 4 -20.21 41.54 10.82
C ALA A 4 -20.41 40.81 9.48
N ALA A 5 -19.45 40.96 8.56
CA ALA A 5 -19.37 40.15 7.36
C ALA A 5 -18.82 38.77 7.73
N MET A 6 -19.68 37.75 7.72
CA MET A 6 -19.24 36.36 7.80
C MET A 6 -18.43 36.05 6.53
N LEU A 7 -17.11 35.92 6.68
CA LEU A 7 -16.27 35.33 5.64
C LEU A 7 -16.67 33.86 5.47
N SER A 8 -17.52 33.60 4.49
CA SER A 8 -17.70 32.26 3.95
C SER A 8 -16.38 31.85 3.30
N LEU A 9 -15.59 31.01 3.97
CA LEU A 9 -14.47 30.33 3.35
C LEU A 9 -15.00 29.57 2.13
N PRO A 10 -14.39 29.73 0.94
CA PRO A 10 -14.78 28.95 -0.21
C PRO A 10 -14.44 27.49 0.07
N VAL A 11 -15.48 26.66 0.28
CA VAL A 11 -15.35 25.22 0.26
C VAL A 11 -14.89 24.85 -1.14
N GLN A 12 -13.59 24.60 -1.29
CA GLN A 12 -13.05 24.07 -2.53
C GLN A 12 -13.78 22.75 -2.82
N PRO A 13 -14.27 22.55 -4.06
CA PRO A 13 -14.88 21.27 -4.43
C PRO A 13 -13.86 20.17 -4.20
N ALA A 14 -14.28 19.10 -3.53
CA ALA A 14 -13.44 17.91 -3.35
C ALA A 14 -12.90 17.50 -4.72
N PRO A 15 -11.58 17.26 -4.86
CA PRO A 15 -11.02 16.85 -6.14
C PRO A 15 -11.76 15.61 -6.63
N ALA A 16 -11.97 15.52 -7.95
CA ALA A 16 -12.80 14.53 -8.64
C ALA A 16 -12.48 13.04 -8.34
N SER A 17 -11.48 12.75 -7.51
CA SER A 17 -11.14 11.43 -7.01
C SER A 17 -11.88 11.00 -5.73
N PHE A 18 -12.62 11.86 -5.02
CA PHE A 18 -13.22 11.46 -3.74
C PHE A 18 -14.34 10.41 -3.90
N ALA A 19 -15.18 10.53 -4.94
CA ALA A 19 -16.27 9.59 -5.19
C ALA A 19 -15.74 8.23 -5.68
N ALA A 20 -14.66 8.20 -6.46
CA ALA A 20 -14.10 6.98 -7.04
C ALA A 20 -13.46 6.02 -6.00
N ILE A 21 -13.40 6.43 -4.73
CA ILE A 21 -12.81 5.66 -3.61
C ILE A 21 -13.86 4.76 -2.94
N PHE A 22 -15.15 5.01 -3.19
CA PHE A 22 -16.22 4.24 -2.60
C PHE A 22 -16.83 3.33 -3.66
N ASP A 23 -17.17 2.10 -3.26
CA ASP A 23 -17.98 1.21 -4.09
C ASP A 23 -19.28 1.90 -4.51
N ALA A 24 -19.89 1.40 -5.59
CA ALA A 24 -21.08 2.02 -6.17
C ALA A 24 -22.21 2.18 -5.14
N ASP A 25 -22.39 1.20 -4.25
CA ASP A 25 -23.43 1.22 -3.23
C ASP A 25 -23.13 2.25 -2.14
N THR A 26 -21.87 2.33 -1.68
CA THR A 26 -21.46 3.37 -0.73
C THR A 26 -21.58 4.76 -1.36
N ARG A 27 -21.25 4.93 -2.65
CA ARG A 27 -21.49 6.20 -3.36
C ARG A 27 -22.97 6.57 -3.41
N ALA A 28 -23.85 5.62 -3.73
CA ALA A 28 -25.29 5.84 -3.76
C ALA A 28 -25.84 6.18 -2.36
N ALA A 29 -25.35 5.51 -1.31
CA ALA A 29 -25.69 5.80 0.08
C ALA A 29 -25.21 7.19 0.53
N ILE A 30 -24.03 7.63 0.10
CA ILE A 30 -23.53 8.98 0.37
C ILE A 30 -24.39 10.01 -0.38
N ALA A 31 -24.64 9.79 -1.67
CA ALA A 31 -25.40 10.72 -2.52
C ALA A 31 -26.86 10.88 -2.08
N SER A 32 -27.49 9.83 -1.56
CA SER A 32 -28.86 9.87 -1.03
C SER A 32 -28.97 10.52 0.36
N GLY A 33 -27.86 10.92 0.99
CA GLY A 33 -27.86 11.46 2.35
C GLY A 33 -28.05 10.40 3.44
N LEU A 34 -28.10 9.10 3.07
CA LEU A 34 -28.29 7.99 3.98
C LEU A 34 -27.20 7.94 5.05
N CYS A 35 -25.95 8.26 4.70
CA CYS A 35 -24.84 8.31 5.65
C CYS A 35 -25.05 9.33 6.78
N ILE A 36 -25.70 10.47 6.51
CA ILE A 36 -26.00 11.51 7.52
C ILE A 36 -27.05 11.00 8.52
N GLN A 37 -28.04 10.25 8.05
CA GLN A 37 -29.06 9.63 8.90
C GLN A 37 -28.51 8.43 9.68
N CYS A 38 -27.62 7.66 9.05
CA CYS A 38 -26.95 6.49 9.60
C CYS A 38 -25.96 6.86 10.72
N ARG A 39 -25.22 7.97 10.56
CA ARG A 39 -24.16 8.46 11.46
C ARG A 39 -23.11 7.39 11.81
N GLY A 40 -22.92 6.42 10.91
CA GLY A 40 -22.01 5.29 11.10
C GLY A 40 -22.44 4.23 12.12
N ALA A 41 -23.51 4.46 12.88
CA ALA A 41 -23.97 3.56 13.94
C ALA A 41 -25.12 2.63 13.52
N LYS A 42 -25.98 3.08 12.60
CA LYS A 42 -27.20 2.34 12.21
C LYS A 42 -27.00 1.36 11.06
N LEU A 43 -25.85 1.41 10.40
CA LEU A 43 -25.47 0.55 9.27
C LEU A 43 -26.55 0.44 8.17
N LEU A 44 -27.21 1.56 7.86
CA LEU A 44 -28.32 1.61 6.88
C LEU A 44 -27.93 1.19 5.45
N CYS A 45 -26.62 1.17 5.14
CA CYS A 45 -26.10 0.65 3.88
C CYS A 45 -25.95 -0.89 3.85
N GLY A 46 -26.35 -1.61 4.91
CA GLY A 46 -26.29 -3.07 5.00
C GLY A 46 -24.90 -3.65 5.26
N LYS A 47 -23.86 -2.83 5.34
CA LYS A 47 -22.49 -3.29 5.64
C LYS A 47 -22.33 -3.57 7.13
N ALA A 48 -21.57 -4.61 7.48
CA ALA A 48 -21.31 -5.00 8.88
C ALA A 48 -20.59 -3.91 9.70
N ARG A 49 -19.86 -3.02 9.01
CA ARG A 49 -19.16 -1.86 9.58
C ARG A 49 -19.25 -0.67 8.62
N CYS A 50 -19.19 0.53 9.17
CA CYS A 50 -19.17 1.76 8.38
C CYS A 50 -17.77 1.98 7.78
N PRO A 51 -17.62 1.99 6.43
CA PRO A 51 -16.31 2.17 5.80
C PRO A 51 -15.64 3.51 6.15
N ILE A 52 -16.45 4.54 6.40
CA ILE A 52 -15.95 5.87 6.80
C ILE A 52 -15.26 5.81 8.17
N LEU A 53 -15.84 5.07 9.13
CA LEU A 53 -15.27 4.94 10.47
C LEU A 53 -14.02 4.06 10.47
N VAL A 54 -14.03 2.94 9.74
CA VAL A 54 -12.85 2.07 9.60
C VAL A 54 -11.68 2.85 8.99
N ARG A 55 -11.94 3.62 7.93
CA ARG A 55 -10.95 4.50 7.30
C ARG A 55 -10.40 5.54 8.27
N TRP A 56 -11.28 6.17 9.05
CA TRP A 56 -10.90 7.20 10.01
C TRP A 56 -10.03 6.63 11.12
N ASP A 57 -10.43 5.51 11.72
CA ASP A 57 -9.68 4.83 12.78
C ASP A 57 -8.27 4.46 12.34
N SER A 58 -8.15 3.78 11.19
CA SER A 58 -6.86 3.43 10.61
C SER A 58 -5.99 4.69 10.35
N MET A 59 -6.58 5.74 9.78
CA MET A 59 -5.84 6.97 9.49
C MET A 59 -5.38 7.69 10.77
N MET A 60 -6.19 7.71 11.83
CA MET A 60 -5.83 8.34 13.11
C MET A 60 -4.72 7.59 13.84
N LYS A 61 -4.65 6.26 13.69
CA LYS A 61 -3.55 5.45 14.22
C LYS A 61 -2.25 5.70 13.46
N THR A 62 -2.30 5.73 12.13
CA THR A 62 -1.08 5.86 11.30
C THR A 62 -0.55 7.29 11.21
N ALA A 63 -1.41 8.32 11.11
CA ALA A 63 -1.00 9.69 10.81
C ALA A 63 0.07 10.28 11.76
N PRO A 64 -0.01 10.12 13.10
CA PRO A 64 1.02 10.63 14.00
C PRO A 64 2.40 9.98 13.79
N MET A 65 2.41 8.73 13.33
CA MET A 65 3.65 7.97 13.13
C MET A 65 4.38 8.31 11.82
N ILE A 66 3.70 9.00 10.89
CA ILE A 66 4.23 9.30 9.56
C ILE A 66 4.36 10.81 9.29
N ASP A 67 4.18 11.67 10.30
CA ASP A 67 4.30 13.14 10.18
C ASP A 67 5.77 13.62 10.12
N ARG A 68 6.58 12.94 9.32
CA ARG A 68 8.03 13.13 9.18
C ARG A 68 8.48 12.82 7.76
N ILE A 69 9.64 13.34 7.39
CA ILE A 69 10.25 13.10 6.07
C ILE A 69 11.21 11.90 6.09
N ASP A 70 11.77 11.57 7.24
CA ASP A 70 12.57 10.36 7.43
C ASP A 70 11.76 9.35 8.24
N MET A 71 11.81 8.09 7.84
CA MET A 71 11.11 7.00 8.50
C MET A 71 11.91 5.72 8.39
N ASP A 72 11.84 4.93 9.44
CA ASP A 72 12.43 3.61 9.53
C ASP A 72 11.39 2.60 10.04
N GLY A 73 11.63 1.33 9.74
CA GLY A 73 10.75 0.24 10.15
C GLY A 73 11.19 -1.09 9.57
N SER A 74 10.56 -2.16 10.04
CA SER A 74 10.76 -3.49 9.46
C SER A 74 9.76 -3.67 8.33
N SER A 75 10.19 -3.43 7.10
CA SER A 75 9.34 -3.62 5.91
C SER A 75 9.11 -5.10 5.68
N PRO A 76 7.85 -5.57 5.49
CA PRO A 76 7.65 -6.86 4.87
C PRO A 76 8.32 -6.85 3.49
N PRO A 77 8.54 -8.01 2.86
CA PRO A 77 9.07 -8.08 1.50
C PRO A 77 8.12 -7.49 0.43
N GLY A 78 7.06 -6.79 0.84
CA GLY A 78 6.08 -6.16 -0.02
C GLY A 78 6.60 -4.93 -0.73
N VAL A 79 6.27 -4.85 -2.02
CA VAL A 79 6.60 -3.72 -2.88
C VAL A 79 5.38 -3.28 -3.65
N PHE A 80 5.40 -2.03 -4.09
CA PHE A 80 4.33 -1.45 -4.89
C PHE A 80 4.83 -1.16 -6.30
N VAL A 81 4.05 -1.61 -7.29
CA VAL A 81 4.19 -1.22 -8.69
C VAL A 81 2.88 -0.59 -9.15
N GLY A 82 2.93 0.68 -9.53
CA GLY A 82 1.78 1.45 -9.98
C GLY A 82 1.48 1.28 -11.46
N ARG A 83 0.25 1.58 -11.87
CA ARG A 83 -0.16 1.64 -13.30
C ARG A 83 -0.25 3.06 -13.87
N PHE A 84 -0.34 4.06 -12.99
CA PHE A 84 -0.57 5.44 -13.40
C PHE A 84 0.69 6.02 -14.05
N GLY A 85 0.53 6.64 -15.22
CA GLY A 85 1.63 7.27 -15.95
C GLY A 85 2.37 6.35 -16.92
N TYR A 86 1.85 5.15 -17.19
CA TYR A 86 2.43 4.19 -18.15
C TYR A 86 2.85 4.88 -19.46
N PRO A 87 4.07 4.63 -19.99
CA PRO A 87 5.04 3.62 -19.55
C PRO A 87 5.96 4.05 -18.39
N LYS A 88 5.81 5.25 -17.83
CA LYS A 88 6.59 5.74 -16.67
C LYS A 88 5.80 5.62 -15.38
N VAL A 89 5.99 4.51 -14.68
CA VAL A 89 5.22 4.12 -13.50
C VAL A 89 5.97 4.43 -12.20
N TYR A 90 5.25 4.35 -11.08
CA TYR A 90 5.84 4.43 -9.75
C TYR A 90 6.15 3.05 -9.21
N VAL A 91 7.34 2.87 -8.66
CA VAL A 91 7.80 1.67 -7.96
C VAL A 91 8.38 2.06 -6.59
N GLY A 92 8.29 1.18 -5.61
CA GLY A 92 8.99 1.35 -4.35
C GLY A 92 8.54 0.40 -3.23
N PRO A 93 9.21 0.46 -2.06
CA PRO A 93 8.92 -0.38 -0.92
C PRO A 93 7.60 0.01 -0.22
N LEU A 94 7.05 -0.95 0.52
CA LEU A 94 5.93 -0.78 1.44
C LEU A 94 6.43 -0.74 2.89
N VAL A 95 6.67 0.45 3.41
CA VAL A 95 7.36 0.60 4.71
C VAL A 95 6.35 0.93 5.82
N PRO A 96 6.25 0.12 6.89
CA PRO A 96 5.49 0.46 8.08
C PRO A 96 6.33 1.30 9.05
N PRO A 97 5.73 2.16 9.88
CA PRO A 97 6.44 2.93 10.92
C PRO A 97 6.64 2.10 12.22
N VAL A 98 6.84 0.79 12.10
CA VAL A 98 7.01 -0.14 13.22
C VAL A 98 8.10 -1.15 12.92
N HIS A 99 8.73 -1.69 13.96
CA HIS A 99 9.76 -2.72 13.87
C HIS A 99 9.26 -4.07 14.39
N GLY A 100 9.93 -5.14 13.97
CA GLY A 100 9.67 -6.51 14.40
C GLY A 100 9.08 -7.37 13.28
N ASP A 101 8.26 -8.35 13.66
CA ASP A 101 7.64 -9.23 12.69
C ASP A 101 6.44 -8.57 12.02
N THR A 102 6.65 -8.08 10.80
CA THR A 102 5.63 -7.44 9.97
C THR A 102 5.20 -8.31 8.79
N GLN A 103 5.51 -9.62 8.79
CA GLN A 103 5.13 -10.52 7.69
C GLN A 103 3.63 -10.51 7.41
N ILE A 104 2.83 -10.48 8.48
CA ILE A 104 1.36 -10.43 8.41
C ILE A 104 0.85 -9.19 7.67
N LEU A 105 1.65 -8.14 7.46
CA LEU A 105 1.20 -6.92 6.77
C LEU A 105 1.09 -7.08 5.24
N ASP A 106 1.75 -8.10 4.67
CA ASP A 106 1.81 -8.36 3.24
C ASP A 106 1.75 -9.86 2.91
N SER A 107 1.02 -10.64 3.72
CA SER A 107 0.82 -12.09 3.52
C SER A 107 -0.67 -12.43 3.43
N PRO A 108 -1.30 -12.24 2.24
CA PRO A 108 -2.73 -12.50 2.04
C PRO A 108 -3.19 -13.91 2.44
N GLU A 109 -2.32 -14.90 2.30
CA GLU A 109 -2.58 -16.28 2.71
C GLU A 109 -2.83 -16.41 4.23
N GLU A 110 -2.19 -15.56 5.04
CA GLU A 110 -2.33 -15.54 6.50
C GLU A 110 -3.52 -14.70 6.98
N TRP A 111 -4.11 -13.86 6.11
CA TRP A 111 -5.25 -13.02 6.49
C TRP A 111 -6.56 -13.80 6.61
N ILE A 112 -6.60 -15.04 6.12
CA ILE A 112 -7.80 -15.87 6.18
C ILE A 112 -8.18 -16.12 7.63
N GLY A 113 -9.39 -15.70 8.02
CA GLY A 113 -9.89 -15.80 9.39
C GLY A 113 -9.72 -14.54 10.24
N HIS A 114 -8.95 -13.54 9.76
CA HIS A 114 -8.89 -12.23 10.40
C HIS A 114 -10.12 -11.38 10.07
N PRO A 115 -10.56 -10.50 11.00
CA PRO A 115 -11.62 -9.54 10.72
C PRO A 115 -11.15 -8.53 9.66
N MET A 116 -12.10 -8.01 8.87
CA MET A 116 -11.81 -7.02 7.83
C MET A 116 -11.11 -5.76 8.37
N GLU A 117 -11.40 -5.37 9.60
CA GLU A 117 -10.76 -4.23 10.27
C GLU A 117 -9.25 -4.43 10.41
N ASP A 118 -8.81 -5.64 10.75
CA ASP A 118 -7.40 -5.99 10.87
C ASP A 118 -6.72 -5.96 9.50
N ILE A 119 -7.36 -6.52 8.47
CA ILE A 119 -6.82 -6.52 7.09
C ILE A 119 -6.65 -5.09 6.58
N VAL A 120 -7.66 -4.23 6.81
CA VAL A 120 -7.55 -2.80 6.49
C VAL A 120 -6.41 -2.16 7.26
N HIS A 121 -6.30 -2.45 8.56
CA HIS A 121 -5.23 -1.92 9.41
C HIS A 121 -3.85 -2.34 8.90
N PHE A 122 -3.65 -3.63 8.63
CA PHE A 122 -2.40 -4.21 8.13
C PHE A 122 -1.85 -3.48 6.91
N ARG A 123 -2.73 -3.22 5.94
CA ARG A 123 -2.37 -2.59 4.68
C ARG A 123 -2.31 -1.08 4.72
N SER A 124 -3.11 -0.46 5.59
CA SER A 124 -3.19 0.98 5.70
C SER A 124 -1.97 1.63 6.36
N GLN A 125 -1.26 0.89 7.21
CA GLN A 125 -0.05 1.38 7.88
C GLN A 125 1.19 1.32 6.99
N LEU A 126 1.13 0.60 5.87
CA LEU A 126 2.23 0.52 4.91
C LEU A 126 2.27 1.79 4.06
N VAL A 127 3.32 2.58 4.27
CA VAL A 127 3.60 3.78 3.48
C VAL A 127 4.26 3.37 2.17
N ARG A 128 3.67 3.78 1.05
CA ARG A 128 4.26 3.57 -0.27
C ARG A 128 5.36 4.59 -0.53
N GLY A 129 6.59 4.12 -0.69
CA GLY A 129 7.65 4.89 -1.33
C GLY A 129 7.39 5.00 -2.84
N MET A 130 7.47 6.19 -3.40
CA MET A 130 7.25 6.42 -4.83
C MET A 130 8.55 6.85 -5.52
N HIS A 131 9.07 6.01 -6.40
CA HIS A 131 10.14 6.32 -7.34
C HIS A 131 9.63 6.12 -8.77
N ARG A 132 9.91 7.06 -9.68
CA ARG A 132 9.36 7.02 -11.05
C ARG A 132 10.37 6.42 -12.00
N VAL A 133 10.04 5.29 -12.62
CA VAL A 133 10.89 4.57 -13.57
C VAL A 133 10.12 4.24 -14.85
N HIS A 134 10.84 4.08 -15.95
CA HIS A 134 10.24 3.56 -17.19
C HIS A 134 10.17 2.03 -17.11
N VAL A 135 9.07 1.41 -17.53
CA VAL A 135 8.88 -0.06 -17.42
C VAL A 135 9.91 -0.91 -18.17
N GLN A 136 10.62 -0.33 -19.14
CA GLN A 136 11.69 -1.01 -19.88
C GLN A 136 13.09 -0.75 -19.31
N ASP A 137 13.20 0.14 -18.31
CA ASP A 137 14.48 0.51 -17.70
C ASP A 137 14.77 -0.40 -16.51
N VAL A 138 15.00 -1.68 -16.82
CA VAL A 138 15.15 -2.75 -15.82
C VAL A 138 16.50 -2.66 -15.10
N ASP A 139 17.58 -2.39 -15.83
CA ASP A 139 18.95 -2.37 -15.29
C ASP A 139 19.46 -0.96 -14.97
N GLY A 140 18.85 0.08 -15.56
CA GLY A 140 19.23 1.49 -15.38
C GLY A 140 18.37 2.25 -14.37
N GLY A 141 17.37 1.60 -13.76
CA GLY A 141 16.45 2.19 -12.79
C GLY A 141 17.10 2.74 -11.52
N GLY A 142 18.38 2.44 -11.31
CA GLY A 142 19.22 2.97 -10.24
C GLY A 142 18.97 2.29 -8.89
N ARG A 143 19.75 2.71 -7.90
CA ARG A 143 19.84 2.07 -6.58
C ARG A 143 18.48 1.80 -5.91
N ILE A 144 17.52 2.72 -6.03
CA ILE A 144 16.20 2.55 -5.40
C ILE A 144 15.43 1.38 -6.03
N VAL A 145 15.52 1.22 -7.35
CA VAL A 145 14.87 0.12 -8.07
C VAL A 145 15.53 -1.21 -7.73
N ASP A 146 16.87 -1.25 -7.70
CA ASP A 146 17.63 -2.46 -7.36
C ASP A 146 17.31 -2.95 -5.95
N GLN A 147 17.33 -2.05 -4.96
CA GLN A 147 16.97 -2.40 -3.58
C GLN A 147 15.50 -2.77 -3.43
N THR A 148 14.60 -2.19 -4.24
CA THR A 148 13.18 -2.57 -4.22
C THR A 148 13.01 -3.99 -4.76
N ARG A 149 13.73 -4.35 -5.84
CA ARG A 149 13.77 -5.71 -6.38
C ARG A 149 14.35 -6.69 -5.37
N GLU A 150 15.44 -6.33 -4.71
CA GLU A 150 16.04 -7.17 -3.66
C GLU A 150 15.03 -7.42 -2.53
N LEU A 151 14.39 -6.37 -2.00
CA LEU A 151 13.34 -6.48 -0.99
C LEU A 151 12.18 -7.42 -1.43
N ALA A 152 11.78 -7.37 -2.70
CA ALA A 152 10.70 -8.19 -3.25
C ALA A 152 11.01 -9.70 -3.20
N LEU A 153 12.28 -10.08 -3.34
CA LEU A 153 12.81 -11.44 -3.23
C LEU A 153 12.98 -11.90 -1.77
N GLY A 154 12.77 -11.00 -0.83
CA GLY A 154 12.81 -11.26 0.60
C GLY A 154 11.79 -12.30 1.08
N THR A 155 12.23 -13.11 2.04
CA THR A 155 11.38 -14.12 2.70
C THR A 155 10.90 -13.68 4.07
N SER A 156 11.62 -12.77 4.72
CA SER A 156 11.33 -12.20 6.03
C SER A 156 11.29 -10.68 5.95
N PRO A 157 10.71 -10.00 6.95
CA PRO A 157 10.81 -8.55 7.06
C PRO A 157 12.27 -8.15 7.13
N ALA A 158 12.58 -7.00 6.55
CA ALA A 158 13.90 -6.39 6.56
C ALA A 158 13.80 -4.98 7.14
N ASP A 159 14.80 -4.61 7.94
CA ASP A 159 14.92 -3.24 8.41
C ASP A 159 15.25 -2.33 7.22
N VAL A 160 14.50 -1.25 7.11
CA VAL A 160 14.65 -0.26 6.04
C VAL A 160 14.66 1.14 6.63
N GLU A 161 15.44 2.00 5.99
CA GLU A 161 15.38 3.44 6.19
C GLU A 161 14.93 4.11 4.89
N VAL A 162 13.96 5.02 4.99
CA VAL A 162 13.47 5.80 3.86
C VAL A 162 13.51 7.29 4.18
N GLY A 163 14.06 8.05 3.24
CA GLY A 163 13.92 9.49 3.18
C GLY A 163 12.90 9.85 2.11
N PHE A 164 11.97 10.75 2.44
CA PHE A 164 10.96 11.25 1.54
C PHE A 164 11.25 12.70 1.14
N ALA A 165 10.96 13.06 -0.11
CA ALA A 165 11.05 14.44 -0.58
C ALA A 165 10.01 15.36 0.06
N ARG A 166 8.93 14.79 0.59
CA ARG A 166 7.87 15.46 1.36
C ARG A 166 7.20 14.46 2.27
N LYS A 167 6.56 14.94 3.33
CA LYS A 167 5.85 14.07 4.28
C LYS A 167 4.87 13.11 3.58
N PRO A 168 4.85 11.82 3.97
CA PRO A 168 3.81 10.89 3.58
C PRO A 168 2.43 11.48 3.80
N HIS A 169 1.63 11.46 2.74
CA HIS A 169 0.26 11.94 2.79
C HIS A 169 -0.61 11.02 1.95
N GLY A 170 -1.91 11.16 2.13
CA GLY A 170 -2.89 10.30 1.51
C GLY A 170 -3.85 9.79 2.55
N ARG A 171 -4.85 9.07 2.06
CA ARG A 171 -5.89 8.48 2.87
C ARG A 171 -5.97 7.02 2.51
N VAL A 172 -6.41 6.20 3.44
CA VAL A 172 -6.72 4.80 3.16
C VAL A 172 -7.77 4.74 2.06
N VAL A 173 -7.52 3.95 1.04
CA VAL A 173 -8.46 3.65 -0.05
C VAL A 173 -9.03 2.27 0.20
N LEU A 174 -10.35 2.16 0.19
CA LEU A 174 -11.10 0.92 0.40
C LEU A 174 -12.01 0.74 -0.81
N ASP A 175 -11.64 -0.15 -1.72
CA ASP A 175 -12.36 -0.41 -2.96
C ASP A 175 -12.47 -1.92 -3.16
N ASP A 176 -13.57 -2.38 -3.73
CA ASP A 176 -13.85 -3.82 -3.86
C ASP A 176 -12.91 -4.52 -4.86
N ASN A 177 -12.21 -3.77 -5.71
CA ASN A 177 -11.35 -4.28 -6.78
C ASN A 177 -9.86 -4.18 -6.46
N VAL A 178 -9.48 -3.49 -5.38
CA VAL A 178 -8.08 -3.31 -4.99
C VAL A 178 -7.89 -3.51 -3.50
N GLN A 179 -6.76 -4.10 -3.13
CA GLN A 179 -6.40 -4.20 -1.72
C GLN A 179 -6.37 -2.81 -1.08
N PRO A 180 -6.76 -2.69 0.21
CA PRO A 180 -6.57 -1.46 0.93
C PRO A 180 -5.11 -1.01 0.83
N PHE A 181 -4.89 0.30 0.75
CA PHE A 181 -3.54 0.83 0.67
C PHE A 181 -3.40 2.14 1.43
N GLY A 182 -2.23 2.29 2.07
CA GLY A 182 -1.92 3.39 2.97
C GLY A 182 -1.52 4.71 2.32
N PRO A 183 -0.92 5.63 3.09
CA PRO A 183 -0.32 6.86 2.60
C PRO A 183 0.85 6.62 1.63
N SER A 184 1.31 7.68 0.96
CA SER A 184 2.43 7.61 0.02
C SER A 184 3.24 8.90 -0.02
N ALA A 185 4.52 8.79 -0.35
CA ALA A 185 5.37 9.95 -0.64
C ALA A 185 6.48 9.61 -1.66
N PRO A 186 6.92 10.61 -2.46
CA PRO A 186 8.11 10.46 -3.29
C PRO A 186 9.36 10.21 -2.46
N LEU A 187 10.16 9.22 -2.86
CA LEU A 187 11.42 8.89 -2.20
C LEU A 187 12.52 9.88 -2.61
N SER A 188 13.34 10.28 -1.64
CA SER A 188 14.64 10.90 -1.84
C SER A 188 15.79 9.93 -1.54
N ARG A 189 15.59 9.02 -0.57
CA ARG A 189 16.56 8.01 -0.15
C ARG A 189 15.85 6.72 0.23
N PHE A 190 16.48 5.59 -0.06
CA PHE A 190 16.07 4.27 0.42
C PHE A 190 17.33 3.49 0.75
N ASP A 191 17.38 2.91 1.94
CA ASP A 191 18.45 2.06 2.40
C ASP A 191 17.85 0.77 2.96
N LEU A 192 18.18 -0.35 2.32
CA LEU A 192 17.76 -1.69 2.71
C LEU A 192 18.83 -2.31 3.62
N GLY A 193 18.40 -2.82 4.77
CA GLY A 193 19.23 -3.58 5.70
C GLY A 193 19.44 -5.03 5.25
N THR A 194 19.72 -5.90 6.22
CA THR A 194 19.98 -7.32 5.91
C THR A 194 18.70 -8.04 5.51
N LEU A 195 18.75 -8.74 4.39
CA LEU A 195 17.63 -9.50 3.85
C LEU A 195 17.89 -11.02 3.95
N LYS A 196 16.84 -11.79 4.25
CA LYS A 196 16.84 -13.24 4.08
C LYS A 196 16.14 -13.59 2.77
N VAL A 197 16.84 -14.28 1.88
CA VAL A 197 16.32 -14.68 0.56
C VAL A 197 16.20 -16.21 0.48
N ASP A 198 15.14 -16.71 -0.15
CA ASP A 198 14.99 -18.14 -0.47
C ASP A 198 15.83 -18.45 -1.70
N ARG A 199 16.79 -19.37 -1.56
CA ARG A 199 17.67 -19.77 -2.65
C ARG A 199 16.92 -20.32 -3.86
N ASN A 200 15.78 -20.97 -3.65
CA ASN A 200 14.98 -21.50 -4.76
C ASN A 200 14.32 -20.35 -5.53
N LEU A 201 13.80 -19.35 -4.81
CA LEU A 201 13.17 -18.17 -5.41
C LEU A 201 14.21 -17.30 -6.14
N ASP A 202 15.36 -17.07 -5.50
CA ASP A 202 16.47 -16.32 -6.07
C ASP A 202 17.01 -16.97 -7.34
N ARG A 203 17.18 -18.29 -7.31
CA ARG A 203 17.56 -19.07 -8.51
C ARG A 203 16.50 -18.95 -9.59
N ALA A 204 15.23 -19.17 -9.26
CA ALA A 204 14.14 -19.12 -10.23
C ALA A 204 13.96 -17.73 -10.85
N PHE A 205 14.29 -16.66 -10.12
CA PHE A 205 14.26 -15.28 -10.59
C PHE A 205 15.48 -14.95 -11.46
N SER A 206 16.67 -15.40 -11.07
CA SER A 206 17.93 -15.05 -11.73
C SER A 206 18.27 -15.92 -12.95
N ASP A 207 17.64 -17.08 -13.10
CA ASP A 207 17.88 -18.03 -14.19
C ASP A 207 17.20 -17.54 -15.49
N THR A 208 18.03 -17.12 -16.46
CA THR A 208 17.56 -16.61 -17.76
C THR A 208 17.12 -17.71 -18.73
N ASP A 209 17.52 -18.96 -18.50
CA ASP A 209 17.20 -20.09 -19.36
C ASP A 209 15.93 -20.82 -18.89
N LEU A 210 15.61 -20.72 -17.59
CA LEU A 210 14.39 -21.29 -17.02
C LEU A 210 13.15 -20.51 -17.46
N ARG A 211 12.19 -21.22 -18.07
CA ARG A 211 10.93 -20.61 -18.48
C ARG A 211 10.11 -20.20 -17.27
N ALA A 212 9.58 -18.97 -17.28
CA ALA A 212 8.74 -18.43 -16.20
C ALA A 212 7.59 -19.37 -15.78
N LYS A 213 6.95 -20.05 -16.75
CA LYS A 213 5.90 -21.04 -16.46
C LYS A 213 6.41 -22.19 -15.59
N GLU A 214 7.58 -22.73 -15.93
CA GLU A 214 8.19 -23.86 -15.21
C GLU A 214 8.67 -23.41 -13.84
N ALA A 215 9.29 -22.23 -13.75
CA ALA A 215 9.69 -21.61 -12.48
C ALA A 215 8.50 -21.43 -11.53
N VAL A 216 7.38 -20.88 -12.00
CA VAL A 216 6.18 -20.66 -11.18
C VAL A 216 5.59 -21.98 -10.68
N ILE A 217 5.53 -23.01 -11.53
CA ILE A 217 5.00 -24.33 -11.13
C ILE A 217 5.93 -25.00 -10.10
N ASP A 218 7.24 -25.01 -10.33
CA ASP A 218 8.21 -25.62 -9.40
C ASP A 218 8.18 -24.92 -8.02
N LEU A 219 8.15 -23.59 -7.98
CA LEU A 219 8.02 -22.84 -6.72
C LEU A 219 6.69 -23.14 -6.00
N TYR A 220 5.59 -23.25 -6.75
CA TYR A 220 4.29 -23.58 -6.18
C TYR A 220 4.27 -25.00 -5.59
N GLU A 221 4.82 -25.99 -6.30
CA GLU A 221 4.94 -27.38 -5.82
C GLU A 221 5.83 -27.48 -4.57
N ARG A 222 6.84 -26.62 -4.46
CA ARG A 222 7.69 -26.45 -3.26
C ARG A 222 7.00 -25.73 -2.10
N ARG A 223 5.73 -25.35 -2.26
CA ARG A 223 4.91 -24.65 -1.26
C ARG A 223 5.38 -23.22 -0.96
N THR A 224 6.05 -22.56 -1.91
CA THR A 224 6.26 -21.12 -1.82
C THR A 224 4.89 -20.41 -1.92
N PRO A 225 4.56 -19.48 -1.00
CA PRO A 225 3.28 -18.76 -1.06
C PRO A 225 3.09 -18.05 -2.40
N VAL A 226 1.86 -18.09 -2.93
CA VAL A 226 1.52 -17.55 -4.24
C VAL A 226 1.79 -16.05 -4.31
N SER A 227 1.52 -15.32 -3.22
CA SER A 227 1.82 -13.90 -3.09
C SER A 227 3.31 -13.59 -3.28
N LYS A 228 4.20 -14.44 -2.74
CA LYS A 228 5.66 -14.30 -2.89
C LYS A 228 6.09 -14.57 -4.33
N ILE A 229 5.53 -15.60 -4.97
CA ILE A 229 5.80 -15.90 -6.38
C ILE A 229 5.34 -14.73 -7.27
N GLN A 230 4.09 -14.29 -7.12
CA GLN A 230 3.56 -13.16 -7.90
C GLN A 230 4.43 -11.92 -7.75
N ARG A 231 4.84 -11.60 -6.52
CA ARG A 231 5.68 -10.43 -6.24
C ARG A 231 7.04 -10.54 -6.91
N ALA A 232 7.73 -11.68 -6.77
CA ALA A 232 9.04 -11.89 -7.37
C ALA A 232 9.03 -11.69 -8.90
N PHE A 233 7.98 -12.13 -9.59
CA PHE A 233 7.85 -12.00 -11.06
C PHE A 233 7.14 -10.70 -11.52
N SER A 234 6.81 -9.79 -10.61
CA SER A 234 6.14 -8.51 -10.95
C SER A 234 7.05 -7.29 -10.90
N VAL A 235 8.33 -7.45 -10.52
CA VAL A 235 9.26 -6.37 -10.14
C VAL A 235 10.52 -6.40 -10.99
#